data_AF-A0A7J9KFA0-F1
#
_entry.id   AF-A0A7J9KFA0-F1
#
_cell.length_a   1.000
_cell.length_b   1.000
_cell.length_c   1.000
_cell.angle_alpha   90.00
_cell.angle_beta   90.00
_cell.angle_gamma   90.00
#
_symmetry.space_group_name_H-M   'P 1'
#
loop_
_entity.id
_entity.type
_entity.pdbx_description
1 polymer ?
#
loop_
_entity_poly.entity_id
_entity_poly.type
_entity_poly.pdbx_seq_one_letter_code
_entity_poly.pdbx_strand_id
1 'polypeptide(L)'
;MSDIVSHKFEQERGHVSSAVECYMKQRGVSMQEAYNEFYKQINNAWKDINEECLKPTAATARSALNRILNLARVMDLFHKGEDAYTHVGDAAKTSINIALLIDSIPI
;
A
#
# COMPACT_ATOMS: atom_id res chain seq x y z
N MET A 1 3.33 3.07 -1.37
CA MET A 1 2.35 2.48 -2.30
C MET A 1 1.49 3.58 -2.89
N SER A 2 0.72 4.30 -2.06
CA SER A 2 -0.16 5.42 -2.48
C SER A 2 0.51 6.42 -3.43
N ASP A 3 1.56 7.11 -2.99
CA ASP A 3 2.30 8.11 -3.81
C ASP A 3 2.81 7.61 -5.16
N ILE A 4 3.03 6.30 -5.36
CA ILE A 4 3.45 5.75 -6.66
C ILE A 4 2.24 5.61 -7.59
N VAL A 5 1.13 5.17 -7.02
CA VAL A 5 -0.06 4.76 -7.77
C VAL A 5 -0.91 5.97 -8.13
N SER A 6 -1.05 6.93 -7.23
CA SER A 6 -1.74 8.20 -7.48
C SER A 6 -0.85 9.23 -8.19
N HIS A 7 0.46 8.97 -8.32
CA HIS A 7 1.48 9.94 -8.75
C HIS A 7 1.08 10.80 -9.95
N LYS A 8 0.73 10.17 -11.07
CA LYS A 8 0.44 10.86 -12.33
C LYS A 8 -0.80 11.74 -12.19
N PHE A 9 -1.86 11.20 -11.59
CA PHE A 9 -3.10 11.93 -11.35
C PHE A 9 -2.88 13.13 -10.41
N GLU A 10 -2.09 12.94 -9.35
CA GLU A 10 -1.73 14.01 -8.42
C GLU A 10 -0.92 15.12 -9.10
N GLN A 11 0.01 14.78 -9.98
CA GLN A 11 0.75 15.76 -10.78
C GLN A 11 -0.16 16.52 -11.76
N GLU A 12 -1.07 15.82 -12.45
CA GLU A 12 -2.01 16.42 -13.41
C GLU A 12 -2.92 17.48 -12.77
N ARG A 13 -3.36 17.24 -11.53
CA ARG A 13 -4.20 18.20 -10.77
C ARG A 13 -3.42 19.27 -10.01
N GLY A 14 -2.10 19.34 -10.19
CA GLY A 14 -1.23 20.30 -9.50
C GLY A 14 -1.15 20.08 -7.99
N HIS A 15 -1.20 18.83 -7.53
CA HIS A 15 -1.02 18.51 -6.12
C HIS A 15 0.42 18.82 -5.65
N VAL A 16 0.60 18.93 -4.33
CA VAL A 16 1.94 19.14 -3.75
C VAL A 16 2.86 17.96 -4.07
N SER A 17 4.17 18.20 -4.05
CA SER A 17 5.19 17.17 -4.27
C SER A 17 5.00 15.95 -3.37
N SER A 18 4.93 14.76 -3.99
CA SER A 18 4.87 13.46 -3.30
C SER A 18 6.27 12.98 -2.92
N ALA A 19 6.36 11.79 -2.32
CA ALA A 19 7.64 11.11 -2.10
C ALA A 19 8.45 10.95 -3.41
N VAL A 20 7.79 10.81 -4.56
CA VAL A 20 8.44 10.63 -5.87
C VAL A 20 9.22 11.88 -6.26
N GLU A 21 8.59 13.06 -6.24
CA GLU A 21 9.26 14.35 -6.48
C GLU A 21 10.41 14.58 -5.51
N CYS A 22 10.16 14.29 -4.22
CA CYS A 22 11.15 14.47 -3.17
C CYS A 22 12.39 13.61 -3.42
N TYR A 23 12.20 12.34 -3.79
CA TYR A 23 13.29 11.41 -4.07
C TYR A 23 14.04 11.76 -5.35
N MET A 24 13.33 12.09 -6.43
CA MET A 24 13.94 12.56 -7.69
C MET A 24 14.81 13.78 -7.45
N LYS A 25 14.30 14.78 -6.70
CA LYS A 25 15.05 15.99 -6.36
C LYS A 25 16.25 15.71 -5.46
N GLN A 26 16.09 14.85 -4.45
CA GLN A 26 17.14 14.53 -3.49
C GLN A 26 18.29 13.73 -4.11
N ARG A 27 17.99 12.85 -5.08
CA ARG A 27 18.96 11.92 -5.66
C ARG A 27 19.38 12.27 -7.08
N GLY A 28 18.72 13.23 -7.73
CA GLY A 28 19.00 13.61 -9.12
C GLY A 28 18.67 12.49 -10.11
N VAL A 29 17.66 11.67 -9.81
CA VAL A 29 17.29 10.48 -10.59
C VAL A 29 16.01 10.69 -11.39
N SER A 30 15.77 9.83 -12.37
CA SER A 30 14.52 9.78 -13.12
C SER A 30 13.35 9.26 -12.27
N MET A 31 12.13 9.54 -12.73
CA MET A 31 10.90 9.02 -12.12
C MET A 31 10.89 7.48 -12.07
N GLN A 32 11.32 6.82 -13.15
CA GLN A 32 11.34 5.37 -13.21
C GLN A 32 12.33 4.77 -12.20
N GLU A 33 13.48 5.41 -11.98
CA GLU A 33 14.43 5.00 -10.95
C GLU A 33 13.85 5.17 -9.54
N ALA A 34 13.11 6.27 -9.30
CA ALA A 34 12.40 6.49 -8.04
C ALA A 34 11.34 5.40 -7.79
N TYR A 35 10.54 5.05 -8.80
CA TYR A 35 9.57 3.95 -8.71
C TYR A 35 10.23 2.62 -8.41
N ASN A 36 11.31 2.27 -9.13
CA ASN A 36 12.02 1.03 -8.92
C ASN A 36 12.56 0.92 -7.48
N GLU A 37 13.12 2.01 -6.95
CA GLU A 37 13.61 2.03 -5.57
C GLU A 37 12.45 1.91 -4.57
N PHE A 38 11.33 2.59 -4.77
CA PHE A 38 10.20 2.48 -3.85
C PHE A 38 9.53 1.10 -3.89
N TYR A 39 9.41 0.46 -5.05
CA TYR A 39 8.93 -0.92 -5.13
C TYR A 39 9.89 -1.88 -4.42
N LYS A 40 11.20 -1.66 -4.53
CA LYS A 40 12.20 -2.43 -3.77
C LYS A 40 12.03 -2.24 -2.26
N GLN A 41 11.83 -1.02 -1.78
CA GLN A 41 11.59 -0.74 -0.36
C GLN A 41 10.29 -1.38 0.15
N ILE A 42 9.21 -1.29 -0.63
CA ILE A 42 7.94 -1.96 -0.34
C ILE A 42 8.12 -3.47 -0.22
N ASN A 43 8.84 -4.08 -1.17
CA ASN A 43 9.12 -5.52 -1.15
C ASN A 43 9.99 -5.93 0.05
N ASN A 44 10.95 -5.10 0.45
CA ASN A 44 11.74 -5.37 1.65
C ASN A 44 10.89 -5.25 2.92
N ALA A 45 10.06 -4.22 3.05
CA ALA A 45 9.15 -4.08 4.19
C ALA A 45 8.18 -5.27 4.31
N TRP A 46 7.71 -5.82 3.19
CA TRP A 46 6.91 -7.06 3.19
C TRP A 46 7.69 -8.26 3.72
N LYS A 47 8.98 -8.39 3.39
CA LYS A 47 9.84 -9.46 3.93
C LYS A 47 10.03 -9.30 5.44
N ASP A 48 10.24 -8.08 5.91
CA ASP A 48 10.41 -7.79 7.34
C ASP A 48 9.14 -8.14 8.12
N ILE A 49 7.95 -7.74 7.62
CA ILE A 49 6.66 -8.11 8.22
C ILE A 49 6.51 -9.64 8.29
N ASN A 50 6.86 -10.34 7.21
CA ASN A 50 6.74 -11.80 7.16
C ASN A 50 7.70 -12.48 8.16
N GLU A 51 8.94 -12.01 8.28
CA GLU A 51 9.90 -12.54 9.24
C GLU A 51 9.42 -12.37 10.68
N GLU A 52 8.97 -11.16 11.06
CA GLU A 52 8.46 -10.87 12.40
C GLU A 52 7.19 -11.67 12.72
N CYS A 53 6.31 -11.90 11.74
CA CYS A 53 5.15 -12.77 11.92
C CYS A 53 5.53 -14.24 12.15
N LEU A 54 6.57 -14.74 11.47
CA LEU A 54 7.06 -16.12 11.60
C LEU A 54 7.87 -16.34 12.88
N LYS A 55 8.64 -15.34 13.31
CA LYS A 55 9.51 -15.39 14.49
C LYS A 55 9.25 -14.20 15.41
N PRO A 56 8.08 -14.12 16.08
CA PRO A 56 7.78 -13.00 16.95
C PRO A 56 8.80 -12.89 18.09
N THR A 57 9.29 -11.68 18.34
CA THR A 57 10.12 -11.43 19.52
C THR A 57 9.28 -11.51 20.80
N ALA A 58 9.91 -11.80 21.94
CA ALA A 58 9.23 -11.85 23.24
C ALA A 58 8.59 -10.49 23.63
N ALA A 59 9.10 -9.39 23.09
CA ALA A 59 8.59 -8.04 23.33
C ALA A 59 7.34 -7.72 22.49
N THR A 60 7.08 -8.45 21.41
CA THR A 60 6.00 -8.13 20.46
C THR A 60 4.81 -9.07 20.64
N ALA A 61 3.69 -8.53 21.11
CA ALA A 61 2.45 -9.29 21.19
C ALA A 61 1.96 -9.70 19.78
N ARG A 62 1.58 -10.97 19.62
CA ARG A 62 1.03 -11.49 18.35
C ARG A 62 -0.21 -10.73 17.87
N SER A 63 -1.02 -10.20 18.80
CA SER A 63 -2.16 -9.35 18.48
C SER A 63 -1.75 -8.03 17.83
N ALA A 64 -0.62 -7.45 18.21
CA ALA A 64 -0.08 -6.24 17.58
C ALA A 64 0.43 -6.55 16.17
N LEU A 65 1.17 -7.65 15.99
CA LEU A 65 1.62 -8.11 14.66
C LEU A 65 0.45 -8.33 13.71
N ASN A 66 -0.62 -8.99 14.17
CA ASN A 66 -1.80 -9.22 13.35
C ASN A 66 -2.47 -7.92 12.90
N ARG A 67 -2.52 -6.89 13.77
CA ARG A 67 -3.07 -5.58 13.40
C ARG A 67 -2.23 -4.91 12.32
N ILE A 68 -0.91 -4.90 12.47
CA ILE A 68 0.02 -4.32 11.49
C ILE A 68 -0.08 -5.06 10.16
N LEU A 69 -0.03 -6.40 10.18
CA LEU A 69 -0.14 -7.23 9.00
C LEU A 69 -1.46 -6.99 8.24
N ASN A 70 -2.58 -6.96 8.96
CA ASN A 70 -3.89 -6.74 8.33
C ASN A 70 -4.02 -5.33 7.77
N LEU A 71 -3.48 -4.31 8.44
CA LEU A 71 -3.44 -2.96 7.89
C LEU A 71 -2.61 -2.90 6.60
N ALA A 72 -1.42 -3.52 6.58
CA ALA A 72 -0.57 -3.57 5.40
C ALA A 72 -1.27 -4.26 4.22
N ARG A 73 -2.00 -5.35 4.46
CA ARG A 73 -2.79 -6.06 3.44
C ARG A 73 -3.91 -5.21 2.87
N VAL A 74 -4.62 -4.46 3.71
CA VAL A 74 -5.69 -3.56 3.25
C VAL A 74 -5.11 -2.41 2.41
N MET A 75 -3.97 -1.85 2.84
CA MET A 75 -3.29 -0.81 2.07
C MET A 75 -2.80 -1.32 0.71
N ASP A 76 -2.29 -2.55 0.66
CA ASP A 76 -1.88 -3.18 -0.60
C ASP A 76 -3.08 -3.43 -1.52
N LEU A 77 -4.20 -3.93 -0.98
CA LEU A 77 -5.44 -4.12 -1.73
C LEU A 77 -5.92 -2.82 -2.39
N PHE A 78 -5.97 -1.72 -1.63
CA PHE A 78 -6.47 -0.44 -2.14
C PHE A 78 -5.52 0.29 -3.10
N HIS A 79 -4.24 -0.06 -3.10
CA HIS A 79 -3.24 0.58 -3.97
C HIS A 79 -2.63 -0.43 -4.95
N LYS A 80 -3.36 -1.50 -5.27
CA LYS A 80 -2.91 -2.52 -6.21
C LYS A 80 -3.17 -2.06 -7.64
N GLY A 81 -2.22 -1.35 -8.21
CA GLY A 81 -2.24 -0.92 -9.62
C GLY A 81 -3.11 0.31 -9.89
N GLU A 82 -4.04 0.65 -9.01
CA GLU A 82 -4.87 1.86 -9.05
C GLU A 82 -5.10 2.42 -7.63
N ASP A 83 -5.44 3.71 -7.53
CA ASP A 83 -5.83 4.34 -6.26
C ASP A 83 -7.31 4.03 -5.98
N ALA A 84 -7.58 2.79 -5.57
CA ALA A 84 -8.93 2.33 -5.27
C ALA A 84 -9.46 2.89 -3.94
N TYR A 85 -8.63 3.59 -3.16
CA TYR A 85 -9.04 4.26 -1.94
C TYR A 85 -9.80 5.56 -2.26
N THR A 86 -9.21 6.42 -3.09
CA THR A 86 -9.83 7.69 -3.49
C THR A 86 -10.76 7.51 -4.69
N HIS A 87 -10.35 6.68 -5.65
CA HIS A 87 -11.07 6.40 -6.88
C HIS A 87 -11.61 4.97 -6.84
N VAL A 88 -12.70 4.79 -6.07
CA VAL A 88 -13.25 3.46 -5.79
C VAL A 88 -13.71 2.75 -7.07
N GLY A 89 -12.87 1.85 -7.56
CA GLY A 89 -13.15 0.95 -8.67
C GLY A 89 -14.04 -0.23 -8.28
N ASP A 90 -14.48 -1.00 -9.27
CA ASP A 90 -15.38 -2.13 -9.06
C ASP A 90 -14.74 -3.24 -8.20
N ALA A 91 -13.42 -3.42 -8.28
CA ALA A 91 -12.69 -4.39 -7.45
C ALA A 91 -12.78 -4.06 -5.95
N ALA A 92 -12.62 -2.79 -5.57
CA ALA A 92 -12.76 -2.35 -4.18
C ALA A 92 -14.21 -2.45 -3.70
N LYS A 93 -15.19 -2.03 -4.51
CA LYS A 93 -16.62 -2.19 -4.19
C LYS A 93 -17.00 -3.65 -3.99
N THR A 94 -16.55 -4.53 -4.89
CA THR A 94 -16.81 -5.97 -4.82
C THR A 94 -16.23 -6.56 -3.53
N SER A 95 -14.98 -6.20 -3.20
CA SER A 95 -14.33 -6.67 -1.97
C SER A 95 -15.05 -6.21 -0.71
N ILE A 96 -15.54 -4.96 -0.67
CA ILE A 96 -16.29 -4.42 0.47
C ILE A 96 -17.67 -5.07 0.58
N ASN A 97 -18.40 -5.13 -0.54
CA ASN A 97 -19.79 -5.58 -0.57
C ASN A 97 -19.88 -7.08 -0.33
N ILE A 98 -19.22 -7.88 -1.18
CA ILE A 98 -19.40 -9.34 -1.22
C ILE A 98 -18.58 -10.04 -0.13
N ALA A 99 -17.37 -9.56 0.15
CA ALA A 99 -16.41 -10.35 0.93
C ALA A 99 -16.30 -9.92 2.41
N LEU A 100 -16.76 -8.72 2.78
CA LEU A 100 -16.37 -8.14 4.08
C LEU A 100 -17.52 -7.56 4.91
N LEU A 101 -18.34 -6.64 4.37
CA LEU A 101 -19.10 -5.71 5.22
C LEU A 101 -20.60 -5.58 4.93
N ILE A 102 -21.09 -5.98 3.74
CA ILE A 102 -22.49 -5.74 3.36
C ILE A 102 -23.25 -7.05 3.22
N ASP A 103 -22.79 -7.93 2.33
CA ASP A 103 -23.50 -9.15 2.00
C ASP A 103 -23.16 -10.24 3.03
N SER A 104 -24.19 -10.82 3.64
CA SER A 104 -24.04 -11.99 4.50
C SER A 104 -23.71 -13.22 3.66
N ILE A 105 -22.84 -14.09 4.17
CA ILE A 105 -22.61 -15.41 3.56
C ILE A 105 -23.93 -16.20 3.60
N PRO A 106 -24.45 -16.68 2.45
CA PRO A 106 -25.66 -17.50 2.43
C PRO A 106 -25.47 -18.77 3.27
N ILE A 107 -26.48 -19.12 4.06
CA ILE A 107 -26.52 -20.33 4.89
C ILE A 107 -27.09 -21.50 4.09
#